data_AF-A0A920UXG4-F1
#
_entry.id   AF-A0A920UXG4-F1
#
_cell.length_a   1.000
_cell.length_b   1.000
_cell.length_c   1.000
_cell.angle_alpha   90.00
_cell.angle_beta   90.00
_cell.angle_gamma   90.00
#
_symmetry.space_group_name_H-M   'P 1'
#
loop_
_entity.id
_entity.type
_entity.pdbx_description
1 polymer ?
#
loop_
_entity_poly.entity_id
_entity_poly.type
_entity_poly.pdbx_seq_one_letter_code
_entity_poly.pdbx_strand_id
1 'polypeptide(L)'
;MGYSYSQPVAAQMNNGDSMVIFGNGDTVDNPRELLRKDRVKRSFLCSISGGMGGSWSQKKNYLGYSSRRGACYRRNGLSSVEAVDVDRNGTTDRIYAGDLYGNMWVFDVSSSNPADWGIAPEFKGKPLFTTGDGQPITVRPSIIRHPTIRDAKSPNAMVLFGTGTYREESEKAQSVKQAFYGVWDQGGGALQRRHLVPQTFLLSNKKARVTDPHLTIDYKAGRSGGVGGITAGISTYRRSRRESFTDH
;
A
#
# COMPACT_ATOMS: atom_id res chain seq x y z
N MET A 1 19.66 3.41 3.05
CA MET A 1 18.73 3.04 1.96
C MET A 1 18.78 1.53 1.83
N GLY A 2 17.64 0.86 1.71
CA GLY A 2 17.56 -0.60 1.56
C GLY A 2 17.67 -1.08 0.11
N TYR A 3 17.52 -2.39 -0.14
CA TYR A 3 17.34 -2.89 -1.51
C TYR A 3 16.02 -2.35 -2.08
N SER A 4 16.13 -1.44 -3.05
CA SER A 4 14.97 -0.84 -3.71
C SER A 4 14.51 -1.70 -4.88
N TYR A 5 13.38 -2.37 -4.68
CA TYR A 5 12.63 -3.05 -5.75
C TYR A 5 11.43 -2.21 -6.22
N SER A 6 11.28 -0.99 -5.69
CA SER A 6 10.16 -0.11 -6.03
C SER A 6 10.38 0.55 -7.38
N GLN A 7 9.33 0.60 -8.20
CA GLN A 7 9.32 1.48 -9.37
C GLN A 7 9.18 2.94 -8.92
N PRO A 8 10.13 3.83 -9.23
CA PRO A 8 10.01 5.25 -8.90
C PRO A 8 8.97 5.94 -9.80
N VAL A 9 8.37 7.01 -9.28
CA VAL A 9 7.40 7.85 -9.99
C VAL A 9 7.93 9.28 -9.99
N ALA A 10 8.11 9.88 -11.16
CA ALA A 10 8.36 11.33 -11.26
C ALA A 10 7.01 12.05 -11.30
N ALA A 11 6.82 13.06 -10.45
CA ALA A 11 5.57 13.80 -10.37
C ALA A 11 5.79 15.28 -10.01
N GLN A 12 4.85 16.13 -10.45
CA GLN A 12 4.76 17.51 -10.04
C GLN A 12 4.00 17.59 -8.71
N MET A 13 4.45 18.44 -7.80
CA MET A 13 3.89 18.59 -6.45
C MET A 13 3.23 19.95 -6.25
N ASN A 14 2.33 20.01 -5.26
CA ASN A 14 1.58 21.23 -4.91
C ASN A 14 2.47 22.38 -4.38
N ASN A 15 3.72 22.10 -3.98
CA ASN A 15 4.68 23.14 -3.58
C ASN A 15 5.46 23.75 -4.76
N GLY A 16 5.18 23.31 -6.01
CA GLY A 16 5.87 23.77 -7.21
C GLY A 16 7.10 22.95 -7.60
N ASP A 17 7.54 22.00 -6.77
CA ASP A 17 8.69 21.15 -7.09
C ASP A 17 8.30 19.95 -7.95
N SER A 18 9.20 19.54 -8.85
CA SER A 18 9.18 18.21 -9.43
C SER A 18 9.95 17.24 -8.55
N MET A 19 9.36 16.08 -8.26
CA MET A 19 9.87 15.11 -7.30
C MET A 19 9.94 13.71 -7.90
N VAL A 20 11.03 12.98 -7.61
CA VAL A 20 11.10 11.52 -7.86
C VAL A 20 10.75 10.76 -6.60
N ILE A 21 9.60 10.11 -6.62
CA ILE A 21 8.93 9.47 -5.49
C ILE A 21 9.17 7.96 -5.53
N PHE A 22 9.66 7.37 -4.45
CA PHE A 22 9.81 5.91 -4.34
C PHE A 22 9.77 5.42 -2.88
N GLY A 23 9.39 4.17 -2.72
CA GLY A 23 9.43 3.49 -1.42
C GLY A 23 10.86 3.13 -1.03
N ASN A 24 11.18 3.22 0.26
CA ASN A 24 12.52 3.00 0.78
C ASN A 24 13.09 1.58 0.58
N GLY A 25 12.26 0.64 0.09
CA GLY A 25 12.66 -0.74 -0.11
C GLY A 25 12.96 -1.46 1.20
N ASP A 26 13.45 -2.70 1.10
CA ASP A 26 13.79 -3.49 2.28
C ASP A 26 15.09 -2.98 2.89
N THR A 27 15.04 -2.34 4.06
CA THR A 27 16.24 -1.90 4.77
C THR A 27 17.02 -3.12 5.26
N VAL A 28 18.04 -3.50 4.52
CA VAL A 28 19.17 -4.29 5.02
C VAL A 28 20.15 -3.32 5.65
N ASP A 29 20.41 -3.43 6.95
CA ASP A 29 21.60 -2.79 7.54
C ASP A 29 22.21 -3.67 8.64
N ASN A 30 23.52 -3.57 8.70
CA ASN A 30 24.52 -4.27 9.49
C ASN A 30 24.02 -4.73 10.90
N PRO A 31 24.23 -6.00 11.31
CA PRO A 31 23.79 -6.52 12.61
C PRO A 31 24.18 -5.69 13.84
N ARG A 32 25.24 -4.86 13.73
CA ARG A 32 25.71 -3.96 14.80
C ARG A 32 24.79 -2.76 15.07
N GLU A 33 23.96 -2.34 14.12
CA GLU A 33 22.96 -1.27 14.30
C GLU A 33 21.70 -1.78 15.05
N LEU A 34 21.53 -3.10 15.21
CA LEU A 34 20.33 -3.74 15.80
C LEU A 34 20.24 -3.64 17.34
N LEU A 35 21.27 -3.14 18.02
CA LEU A 35 21.35 -3.09 19.49
C LEU A 35 21.00 -1.71 20.09
N ARG A 36 20.74 -0.70 19.26
CA ARG A 36 20.36 0.64 19.74
C ARG A 36 18.84 0.73 19.90
N LYS A 37 18.36 0.68 21.16
CA LYS A 37 16.94 0.68 21.59
C LYS A 37 16.11 1.90 21.14
N ASP A 38 16.77 2.89 20.56
CA ASP A 38 16.31 4.24 20.29
C ASP A 38 16.00 4.51 18.80
N ARG A 39 16.19 3.52 17.90
CA ARG A 39 15.90 3.68 16.47
C ARG A 39 14.64 2.91 16.04
N VAL A 40 13.49 3.57 16.15
CA VAL A 40 12.24 3.09 15.53
C VAL A 40 12.44 3.08 14.02
N LYS A 41 12.35 1.91 13.37
CA LYS A 41 12.54 1.74 11.93
C LYS A 41 11.47 2.54 11.17
N ARG A 42 11.90 3.28 10.15
CA ARG A 42 11.08 4.26 9.43
C ARG A 42 10.84 3.77 8.01
N SER A 43 9.59 3.80 7.59
CA SER A 43 9.18 3.73 6.20
C SER A 43 9.40 5.12 5.58
N PHE A 44 10.08 5.20 4.44
CA PHE A 44 10.35 6.48 3.78
C PHE A 44 9.75 6.51 2.38
N LEU A 45 9.13 7.64 2.07
CA LEU A 45 8.94 8.14 0.72
C LEU A 45 10.11 9.06 0.44
N CYS A 46 11.02 8.66 -0.45
CA CYS A 46 12.11 9.55 -0.86
C CYS A 46 11.65 10.42 -2.00
N SER A 47 11.98 11.70 -1.94
CA SER A 47 11.88 12.63 -3.06
C SER A 47 13.26 13.15 -3.44
N ILE A 48 13.59 13.12 -4.73
CA ILE A 48 14.70 13.90 -5.27
C ILE A 48 14.10 15.17 -5.87
N SER A 49 14.14 16.28 -5.14
CA SER A 49 14.04 17.61 -5.71
C SER A 49 15.35 18.37 -5.40
N GLY A 50 16.02 18.85 -6.45
CA GLY A 50 17.15 19.77 -6.36
C GLY A 50 18.52 19.17 -5.99
N GLY A 51 19.31 18.80 -7.01
CA GLY A 51 20.78 18.82 -7.00
C GLY A 51 21.53 17.84 -6.10
N MET A 52 22.54 17.16 -6.67
CA MET A 52 23.58 16.46 -5.92
C MET A 52 24.38 17.46 -5.06
N GLY A 53 23.98 17.72 -3.81
CA GLY A 53 24.81 18.55 -2.92
C GLY A 53 24.22 19.04 -1.57
N GLY A 54 22.94 18.82 -1.26
CA GLY A 54 22.31 19.33 -0.02
C GLY A 54 22.15 18.30 1.11
N SER A 55 22.12 18.78 2.37
CA SER A 55 21.73 17.96 3.53
C SER A 55 20.26 17.54 3.44
N TRP A 56 19.99 16.25 3.70
CA TRP A 56 18.65 15.68 3.61
C TRP A 56 17.83 15.89 4.88
N SER A 57 16.62 16.44 4.76
CA SER A 57 15.71 16.66 5.89
C SER A 57 14.30 16.10 5.64
N GLN A 58 13.67 15.61 6.71
CA GLN A 58 12.30 15.09 6.68
C GLN A 58 11.31 16.20 6.35
N LYS A 59 10.27 15.90 5.57
CA LYS A 59 9.28 16.86 5.03
C LYS A 59 9.85 17.91 4.07
N LYS A 60 11.12 17.79 3.69
CA LYS A 60 11.73 18.57 2.62
C LYS A 60 12.17 17.65 1.48
N ASN A 61 12.94 16.60 1.81
CA ASN A 61 13.50 15.68 0.82
C ASN A 61 12.95 14.25 0.97
N TYR A 62 12.30 13.93 2.09
CA TYR A 62 11.64 12.63 2.28
C TYR A 62 10.47 12.73 3.27
N LEU A 63 9.43 11.93 3.08
CA LEU A 63 8.39 11.70 4.10
C LEU A 63 8.73 10.43 4.86
N GLY A 64 9.06 10.56 6.14
CA GLY A 64 9.33 9.42 7.02
C GLY A 64 8.16 9.16 7.96
N TYR A 65 7.76 7.90 8.11
CA TYR A 65 6.84 7.46 9.17
C TYR A 65 7.39 6.26 9.92
N SER A 66 7.15 6.21 11.23
CA SER A 66 7.49 5.09 12.09
C SER A 66 6.23 4.46 12.68
N SER A 67 5.92 3.22 12.33
CA SER A 67 4.83 2.49 12.99
C SER A 67 5.29 2.02 14.38
N ARG A 68 4.56 2.40 15.43
CA ARG A 68 4.89 2.08 16.84
C ARG A 68 4.52 0.65 17.27
N ARG A 69 4.28 -0.28 16.35
CA ARG A 69 3.91 -1.65 16.73
C ARG A 69 5.14 -2.52 17.00
N GLY A 70 5.36 -2.80 18.29
CA GLY A 70 5.87 -4.07 18.83
C GLY A 70 7.33 -4.40 18.50
N ALA A 71 8.17 -4.40 19.54
CA ALA A 71 9.56 -4.82 19.45
C ALA A 71 9.72 -6.24 18.86
N CYS A 72 10.44 -6.37 17.75
CA CYS A 72 11.54 -7.32 17.53
C CYS A 72 11.99 -7.28 16.06
N TYR A 73 13.26 -6.91 15.81
CA TYR A 73 14.18 -7.34 14.74
C TYR A 73 13.74 -7.49 13.26
N ARG A 74 12.47 -7.37 12.86
CA ARG A 74 12.02 -7.65 11.49
C ARG A 74 12.11 -6.41 10.60
N ARG A 75 12.47 -6.63 9.34
CA ARG A 75 12.66 -5.57 8.34
C ARG A 75 11.29 -5.09 7.83
N ASN A 76 11.13 -3.79 7.59
CA ASN A 76 9.95 -3.25 6.90
C ASN A 76 10.42 -2.21 5.88
N GLY A 77 9.62 -2.02 4.85
CA GLY A 77 9.90 -1.07 3.77
C GLY A 77 8.64 -0.77 3.00
N LEU A 78 8.48 0.50 2.62
CA LEU A 78 7.52 0.85 1.56
C LEU A 78 8.03 0.29 0.24
N SER A 79 7.13 -0.31 -0.49
CA SER A 79 7.39 -0.87 -1.81
C SER A 79 7.00 0.13 -2.90
N SER A 80 6.64 -0.33 -4.10
CA SER A 80 6.24 0.55 -5.20
C SER A 80 5.06 1.46 -4.83
N VAL A 81 5.08 2.67 -5.37
CA VAL A 81 4.15 3.75 -5.04
C VAL A 81 3.31 4.15 -6.25
N GLU A 82 2.12 4.69 -6.01
CA GLU A 82 1.29 5.36 -7.01
C GLU A 82 0.99 6.78 -6.55
N ALA A 83 1.24 7.77 -7.42
CA ALA A 83 0.96 9.18 -7.16
C ALA A 83 -0.30 9.59 -7.92
N VAL A 84 -1.22 10.29 -7.25
CA VAL A 84 -2.55 10.60 -7.78
C VAL A 84 -2.86 12.07 -7.58
N ASP A 85 -3.23 12.70 -8.68
CA ASP A 85 -3.88 14.00 -8.76
C ASP A 85 -5.40 13.76 -8.64
N VAL A 86 -5.98 14.13 -7.49
CA VAL A 86 -7.38 13.85 -7.15
C VAL A 86 -8.29 14.97 -7.65
N ASP A 87 -7.82 16.23 -7.58
CA ASP A 87 -8.58 17.41 -7.97
C ASP A 87 -8.38 17.82 -9.45
N ARG A 88 -7.44 17.17 -10.14
CA ARG A 88 -7.07 17.37 -11.56
C ARG A 88 -6.40 18.71 -11.84
N ASN A 89 -5.66 19.25 -10.88
CA ASN A 89 -4.93 20.50 -11.03
C ASN A 89 -3.54 20.34 -11.70
N GLY A 90 -3.13 19.11 -12.02
CA GLY A 90 -1.84 18.80 -12.64
C GLY A 90 -0.73 18.50 -11.63
N THR A 91 -1.04 18.46 -10.33
CA THR A 91 -0.08 18.16 -9.26
C THR A 91 -0.57 17.03 -8.37
N THR A 92 0.36 16.41 -7.64
CA THR A 92 0.06 15.23 -6.82
C THR A 92 -0.58 15.62 -5.50
N ASP A 93 -1.71 15.00 -5.19
CA ASP A 93 -2.42 15.18 -3.92
C ASP A 93 -2.26 14.00 -2.97
N ARG A 94 -2.22 12.79 -3.54
CA ARG A 94 -2.16 11.54 -2.76
C ARG A 94 -1.12 10.58 -3.29
N ILE A 95 -0.49 9.86 -2.37
CA ILE A 95 0.46 8.80 -2.71
C ILE A 95 0.07 7.51 -1.98
N TYR A 96 -0.12 6.43 -2.72
CA TYR A 96 -0.49 5.12 -2.22
C TYR A 96 0.72 4.19 -2.24
N ALA A 97 0.97 3.49 -1.13
CA ALA A 97 2.13 2.61 -1.02
C ALA A 97 1.86 1.41 -0.11
N GLY A 98 2.22 0.23 -0.60
CA GLY A 98 2.22 -1.00 0.18
C GLY A 98 3.48 -1.16 1.04
N ASP A 99 3.38 -1.92 2.14
CA ASP A 99 4.56 -2.33 2.94
C ASP A 99 4.69 -3.85 3.10
N LEU A 100 5.81 -4.29 3.68
CA LEU A 100 6.11 -5.71 3.89
C LEU A 100 5.22 -6.39 4.92
N TYR A 101 4.51 -5.62 5.75
CA TYR A 101 3.54 -6.13 6.71
C TYR A 101 2.12 -6.15 6.16
N GLY A 102 1.92 -5.80 4.89
CA GLY A 102 0.61 -5.85 4.24
C GLY A 102 -0.30 -4.70 4.64
N ASN A 103 0.28 -3.53 4.91
CA ASN A 103 -0.45 -2.29 5.06
C ASN A 103 -0.44 -1.52 3.73
N MET A 104 -1.59 -0.98 3.36
CA MET A 104 -1.72 0.01 2.28
C MET A 104 -1.80 1.39 2.92
N TRP A 105 -0.74 2.17 2.77
CA TRP A 105 -0.62 3.53 3.28
C TRP A 105 -1.08 4.55 2.24
N VAL A 106 -1.60 5.66 2.73
CA VAL A 106 -1.92 6.84 1.92
C VAL A 106 -1.25 8.03 2.56
N PHE A 107 -0.50 8.77 1.75
CA PHE A 107 0.10 10.03 2.13
C PHE A 107 -0.68 11.17 1.47
N ASP A 108 -1.03 12.17 2.26
CA ASP A 108 -1.57 13.44 1.77
C ASP A 108 -0.40 14.39 1.53
N VAL A 109 -0.31 14.86 0.29
CA VAL A 109 0.70 15.79 -0.22
C VAL A 109 0.04 16.96 -0.98
N SER A 110 -1.25 17.19 -0.72
CA SER A 110 -2.07 18.22 -1.38
C SER A 110 -1.73 19.65 -0.95
N SER A 111 -1.12 19.83 0.23
CA SER A 111 -0.70 21.16 0.70
C SER A 111 0.45 21.70 -0.15
N SER A 112 0.45 23.00 -0.44
CA SER A 112 1.61 23.69 -1.00
C SER A 112 2.77 23.84 0.00
N ASN A 113 2.51 23.60 1.28
CA ASN A 113 3.50 23.58 2.34
C ASN A 113 3.93 22.13 2.66
N PRO A 114 5.16 21.72 2.32
CA PRO A 114 5.65 20.37 2.58
C PRO A 114 5.67 19.96 4.07
N ALA A 115 5.64 20.93 4.99
CA ALA A 115 5.55 20.64 6.42
C ALA A 115 4.23 19.95 6.81
N ASP A 116 3.19 20.09 6.00
CA ASP A 116 1.87 19.49 6.22
C ASP A 116 1.74 18.11 5.57
N TRP A 117 2.72 17.70 4.77
CA TRP A 117 2.73 16.40 4.13
C TRP A 117 2.97 15.27 5.13
N GLY A 118 2.27 14.16 4.94
CA GLY A 118 2.36 13.00 5.84
C GLY A 118 1.32 11.93 5.52
N ILE A 119 1.11 10.99 6.43
CA ILE A 119 -0.03 10.07 6.34
C ILE A 119 -1.30 10.90 6.33
N ALA A 120 -2.25 10.55 5.44
CA ALA A 120 -3.54 11.21 5.32
C ALA A 120 -4.14 11.47 6.72
N PRO A 121 -4.33 12.75 7.11
CA PRO A 121 -4.59 13.12 8.50
C PRO A 121 -5.88 12.50 9.04
N GLU A 122 -6.88 12.31 8.19
CA GLU A 122 -8.14 11.65 8.50
C GLU A 122 -7.98 10.19 8.94
N PHE A 123 -6.85 9.56 8.61
CA PHE A 123 -6.54 8.19 9.05
C PHE A 123 -5.88 8.12 10.43
N LYS A 124 -5.55 9.26 11.04
CA LYS A 124 -4.97 9.34 12.39
C LYS A 124 -3.74 8.43 12.55
N GLY A 125 -2.88 8.42 11.53
CA GLY A 125 -1.66 7.61 11.49
C GLY A 125 -1.87 6.11 11.27
N LYS A 126 -3.06 5.68 10.86
CA LYS A 126 -3.35 4.28 10.47
C LYS A 126 -3.27 4.14 8.94
N PRO A 127 -3.03 2.91 8.42
CA PRO A 127 -3.12 2.68 6.98
C PRO A 127 -4.57 2.78 6.51
N LEU A 128 -4.79 2.97 5.20
CA LEU A 128 -6.10 2.82 4.58
C LEU A 128 -6.62 1.40 4.83
N PHE A 129 -5.78 0.40 4.60
CA PHE A 129 -6.11 -1.02 4.75
C PHE A 129 -4.96 -1.82 5.35
N THR A 130 -5.28 -2.85 6.12
CA THR A 130 -4.32 -3.88 6.56
C THR A 130 -4.86 -5.28 6.30
N THR A 131 -3.98 -6.14 5.79
CA THR A 131 -4.30 -7.56 5.54
C THR A 131 -4.47 -8.36 6.82
N GLY A 132 -3.88 -7.93 7.95
CA GLY A 132 -3.95 -8.62 9.24
C GLY A 132 -3.02 -9.85 9.37
N ASP A 133 -2.79 -10.59 8.28
CA ASP A 133 -1.95 -11.81 8.29
C ASP A 133 -0.51 -11.59 7.84
N GLY A 134 -0.08 -10.33 7.67
CA GLY A 134 1.27 -10.03 7.22
C GLY A 134 1.56 -10.46 5.78
N GLN A 135 0.60 -10.29 4.88
CA GLN A 135 0.80 -10.51 3.44
C GLN A 135 1.50 -9.29 2.81
N PRO A 136 2.78 -9.37 2.38
CA PRO A 136 3.50 -8.21 1.86
C PRO A 136 2.80 -7.60 0.64
N ILE A 137 2.82 -6.28 0.51
CA ILE A 137 2.33 -5.58 -0.69
C ILE A 137 3.55 -4.94 -1.36
N THR A 138 4.00 -5.54 -2.46
CA THR A 138 5.23 -5.12 -3.16
C THR A 138 4.99 -4.44 -4.50
N VAL A 139 3.87 -4.78 -5.13
CA VAL A 139 3.44 -4.24 -6.42
C VAL A 139 2.93 -2.81 -6.28
N ARG A 140 3.07 -2.03 -7.37
CA ARG A 140 2.46 -0.71 -7.48
C ARG A 140 0.93 -0.86 -7.45
N PRO A 141 0.20 -0.18 -6.55
CA PRO A 141 -1.26 -0.21 -6.57
C PRO A 141 -1.79 0.49 -7.83
N SER A 142 -2.94 0.05 -8.32
CA SER A 142 -3.68 0.72 -9.38
C SER A 142 -4.84 1.50 -8.78
N ILE A 143 -4.97 2.78 -9.17
CA ILE A 143 -5.97 3.69 -8.61
C ILE A 143 -6.90 4.11 -9.74
N ILE A 144 -8.20 3.92 -9.53
CA ILE A 144 -9.25 4.40 -10.44
C ILE A 144 -10.26 5.24 -9.64
N ARG A 145 -10.99 6.14 -10.30
CA ARG A 145 -12.16 6.75 -9.66
C ARG A 145 -13.18 5.65 -9.35
N HIS A 146 -13.89 5.79 -8.23
CA HIS A 146 -14.87 4.79 -7.85
C HIS A 146 -15.86 4.49 -8.99
N PRO A 147 -16.02 3.22 -9.40
CA PRO A 147 -16.64 2.88 -10.69
C PRO A 147 -18.15 3.16 -10.76
N THR A 148 -18.86 3.07 -9.63
CA THR A 148 -20.32 3.20 -9.58
C THR A 148 -20.80 4.45 -8.84
N ILE A 149 -20.24 4.77 -7.68
CA ILE A 149 -20.51 6.01 -6.94
C ILE A 149 -19.70 7.18 -7.51
N ARG A 150 -20.34 8.09 -8.24
CA ARG A 150 -19.68 9.23 -8.90
C ARG A 150 -19.64 10.51 -8.05
N ASP A 151 -20.65 10.71 -7.21
CA ASP A 151 -20.91 11.95 -6.46
C ASP A 151 -20.45 11.91 -5.00
N ALA A 152 -19.63 10.92 -4.63
CA ALA A 152 -19.02 10.90 -3.31
C ALA A 152 -17.95 11.99 -3.17
N LYS A 153 -17.77 12.46 -1.94
CA LYS A 153 -16.72 13.42 -1.58
C LYS A 153 -15.34 12.88 -1.95
N SER A 154 -14.42 13.78 -2.29
CA SER A 154 -13.01 13.45 -2.46
C SER A 154 -12.49 12.70 -1.23
N PRO A 155 -11.65 11.66 -1.41
CA PRO A 155 -10.92 11.32 -2.63
C PRO A 155 -11.66 10.41 -3.63
N ASN A 156 -12.75 9.76 -3.21
CA ASN A 156 -13.57 8.84 -4.02
C ASN A 156 -12.78 7.91 -4.97
N ALA A 157 -11.75 7.24 -4.44
CA ALA A 157 -10.79 6.45 -5.22
C ALA A 157 -10.89 4.97 -4.87
N MET A 158 -10.89 4.10 -5.88
CA MET A 158 -10.77 2.65 -5.70
C MET A 158 -9.31 2.25 -5.85
N VAL A 159 -8.75 1.67 -4.79
CA VAL A 159 -7.36 1.23 -4.67
C VAL A 159 -7.27 -0.27 -4.89
N LEU A 160 -6.67 -0.69 -6.00
CA LEU A 160 -6.54 -2.08 -6.41
C LEU A 160 -5.10 -2.55 -6.23
N PHE A 161 -4.88 -3.67 -5.54
CA PHE A 161 -3.53 -4.20 -5.32
C PHE A 161 -3.52 -5.70 -5.07
N GLY A 162 -2.42 -6.35 -5.45
CA GLY A 162 -2.13 -7.73 -5.10
C GLY A 162 -1.15 -7.80 -3.93
N THR A 163 -1.22 -8.86 -3.13
CA THR A 163 -0.17 -9.21 -2.19
C THR A 163 0.82 -10.19 -2.80
N GLY A 164 2.05 -10.13 -2.32
CA GLY A 164 3.12 -11.03 -2.72
C GLY A 164 4.48 -10.43 -2.46
N THR A 165 5.47 -11.30 -2.35
CA THR A 165 6.89 -10.96 -2.36
C THR A 165 7.57 -11.94 -3.32
N TYR A 166 8.63 -11.49 -3.98
CA TYR A 166 9.47 -12.33 -4.81
C TYR A 166 10.92 -11.90 -4.60
N ARG A 167 11.44 -12.18 -3.39
CA ARG A 167 12.75 -11.69 -2.95
C ARG A 167 13.77 -12.81 -2.76
N GLU A 168 13.36 -13.93 -2.19
CA GLU A 168 14.27 -15.05 -1.91
C GLU A 168 13.69 -16.37 -2.41
N GLU A 169 14.59 -17.30 -2.78
CA GLU A 169 14.21 -18.66 -3.16
C GLU A 169 13.49 -19.40 -2.02
N SER A 170 13.80 -19.05 -0.77
CA SER A 170 13.13 -19.52 0.44
C SER A 170 11.65 -19.11 0.51
N GLU A 171 11.25 -18.00 -0.13
CA GLU A 171 9.86 -17.54 -0.19
C GLU A 171 9.00 -18.37 -1.14
N LYS A 172 9.61 -19.10 -2.09
CA LYS A 172 8.90 -20.08 -2.94
C LYS A 172 8.30 -21.22 -2.11
N ALA A 173 8.83 -21.48 -0.91
CA ALA A 173 8.38 -22.53 0.00
C ALA A 173 7.33 -22.05 1.02
N GLN A 174 7.04 -20.74 1.11
CA GLN A 174 6.07 -20.22 2.07
C GLN A 174 4.63 -20.47 1.61
N SER A 175 3.82 -21.06 2.50
CA SER A 175 2.40 -21.35 2.29
C SER A 175 1.48 -20.15 2.52
N VAL A 176 2.03 -18.93 2.60
CA VAL A 176 1.27 -17.70 2.80
C VAL A 176 0.38 -17.47 1.58
N LYS A 177 -0.93 -17.64 1.78
CA LYS A 177 -1.94 -17.40 0.75
C LYS A 177 -1.80 -15.95 0.31
N GLN A 178 -1.69 -15.71 -1.00
CA GLN A 178 -1.75 -14.35 -1.56
C GLN A 178 -3.18 -14.03 -1.98
N ALA A 179 -3.50 -12.75 -2.04
CA ALA A 179 -4.82 -12.26 -2.42
C ALA A 179 -4.70 -10.97 -3.23
N PHE A 180 -5.74 -10.71 -4.01
CA PHE A 180 -6.00 -9.37 -4.55
C PHE A 180 -6.96 -8.64 -3.63
N TYR A 181 -6.94 -7.31 -3.71
CA TYR A 181 -7.80 -6.43 -2.93
C TYR A 181 -8.25 -5.26 -3.80
N GLY A 182 -9.47 -4.84 -3.56
CA GLY A 182 -10.01 -3.56 -3.97
C GLY A 182 -10.49 -2.83 -2.72
N VAL A 183 -10.06 -1.59 -2.54
CA VAL A 183 -10.37 -0.81 -1.36
C VAL A 183 -10.72 0.60 -1.79
N TRP A 184 -11.97 0.98 -1.58
CA TRP A 184 -12.47 2.34 -1.69
C TRP A 184 -11.90 3.24 -0.58
N ASP A 185 -11.05 4.17 -0.99
CA ASP A 185 -10.70 5.35 -0.22
C ASP A 185 -11.81 6.40 -0.37
N GLN A 186 -12.57 6.58 0.71
CA GLN A 186 -13.60 7.59 0.87
C GLN A 186 -13.24 8.60 1.98
N GLY A 187 -11.95 8.71 2.34
CA GLY A 187 -11.50 9.51 3.48
C GLY A 187 -11.67 8.79 4.82
N GLY A 188 -11.85 7.47 4.81
CA GLY A 188 -11.89 6.62 6.00
C GLY A 188 -10.81 5.54 5.96
N GLY A 189 -9.98 5.45 7.00
CA GLY A 189 -8.89 4.48 7.09
C GLY A 189 -9.18 3.29 8.01
N ALA A 190 -8.13 2.55 8.34
CA ALA A 190 -8.14 1.38 9.22
C ALA A 190 -9.05 0.22 8.76
N LEU A 191 -9.21 0.09 7.44
CA LEU A 191 -9.97 -1.00 6.85
C LEU A 191 -9.24 -2.34 7.02
N GLN A 192 -10.01 -3.41 7.09
CA GLN A 192 -9.55 -4.78 7.26
C GLN A 192 -10.42 -5.71 6.43
N ARG A 193 -10.02 -6.96 6.27
CA ARG A 193 -10.76 -7.94 5.45
C ARG A 193 -12.24 -8.06 5.80
N ARG A 194 -12.60 -7.94 7.08
CA ARG A 194 -14.01 -7.99 7.53
C ARG A 194 -14.89 -6.85 6.99
N HIS A 195 -14.29 -5.78 6.47
CA HIS A 195 -15.03 -4.69 5.84
C HIS A 195 -15.19 -4.90 4.32
N LEU A 196 -14.57 -5.95 3.77
CA LEU A 196 -14.63 -6.29 2.34
C LEU A 196 -15.65 -7.39 2.09
N VAL A 197 -16.25 -7.37 0.89
CA VAL A 197 -17.05 -8.49 0.38
C VAL A 197 -16.12 -9.51 -0.28
N PRO A 198 -16.13 -10.79 0.12
CA PRO A 198 -15.27 -11.80 -0.48
C PRO A 198 -15.70 -12.13 -1.92
N GLN A 199 -14.72 -12.40 -2.79
CA GLN A 199 -14.94 -12.92 -4.14
C GLN A 199 -14.57 -14.38 -4.19
N THR A 200 -15.31 -15.16 -4.97
CA THR A 200 -15.09 -16.60 -5.13
C THR A 200 -14.82 -16.95 -6.58
N PHE A 201 -14.19 -18.10 -6.79
CA PHE A 201 -14.08 -18.70 -8.11
C PHE A 201 -15.23 -19.69 -8.31
N LEU A 202 -16.14 -19.39 -9.23
CA LEU A 202 -17.18 -20.33 -9.65
C LEU A 202 -16.60 -21.51 -10.45
N LEU A 203 -15.48 -21.28 -11.14
CA LEU A 203 -14.68 -22.30 -11.79
C LEU A 203 -13.20 -22.08 -11.48
N SER A 204 -12.48 -23.14 -11.11
CA SER A 204 -11.02 -23.10 -10.98
C SER A 204 -10.42 -24.46 -11.32
N ASN A 205 -9.85 -24.59 -12.53
CA ASN A 205 -9.16 -25.79 -12.99
C ASN A 205 -7.82 -25.43 -13.68
N LYS A 206 -7.14 -26.42 -14.28
CA LYS A 206 -5.85 -26.20 -14.96
C LYS A 206 -5.96 -25.33 -16.22
N LYS A 207 -7.14 -25.20 -16.82
CA LYS A 207 -7.38 -24.48 -18.08
C LYS A 207 -7.99 -23.08 -17.88
N ALA A 208 -8.77 -22.88 -16.83
CA ALA A 208 -9.53 -21.65 -16.64
C ALA A 208 -9.83 -21.34 -15.17
N ARG A 209 -10.06 -20.06 -14.93
CA ARG A 209 -10.65 -19.54 -13.70
C ARG A 209 -11.75 -18.55 -14.05
N VAL A 210 -12.88 -18.66 -13.36
CA VAL A 210 -14.03 -17.75 -13.51
C VAL A 210 -14.39 -17.26 -12.12
N THR A 211 -14.32 -15.95 -11.90
CA THR A 211 -14.81 -15.29 -10.69
C THR A 211 -16.32 -15.13 -10.75
N ASP A 212 -16.99 -14.98 -9.60
CA ASP A 212 -18.42 -14.65 -9.60
C ASP A 212 -18.67 -13.29 -10.31
N PRO A 213 -19.31 -13.28 -11.49
CA PRO A 213 -19.55 -12.06 -12.25
C PRO A 213 -20.74 -11.26 -11.69
N HIS A 214 -21.52 -11.83 -10.77
CA HIS A 214 -22.71 -11.21 -10.17
C HIS A 214 -22.50 -10.81 -8.71
N LEU A 215 -21.24 -10.73 -8.27
CA LEU A 215 -20.88 -10.28 -6.94
C LEU A 215 -21.48 -8.90 -6.67
N THR A 216 -22.44 -8.85 -5.75
CA THR A 216 -23.08 -7.60 -5.34
C THR A 216 -22.27 -6.95 -4.23
N ILE A 217 -21.96 -5.68 -4.40
CA ILE A 217 -21.26 -4.88 -3.41
C ILE A 217 -22.17 -3.75 -2.96
N ASP A 218 -22.52 -3.76 -1.67
CA ASP A 218 -23.24 -2.65 -1.05
C ASP A 218 -22.25 -1.63 -0.47
N TYR A 219 -21.97 -0.59 -1.24
CA TYR A 219 -21.13 0.52 -0.83
C TYR A 219 -21.85 1.51 0.11
N LYS A 220 -23.16 1.38 0.35
CA LYS A 220 -23.99 2.33 1.12
C LYS A 220 -24.35 1.83 2.52
N ALA A 221 -24.36 0.52 2.78
CA ALA A 221 -24.79 -0.07 4.07
C ALA A 221 -23.81 0.13 5.25
N GLY A 222 -23.18 1.29 5.40
CA GLY A 222 -22.56 1.71 6.66
C GLY A 222 -23.65 2.00 7.70
N ARG A 223 -23.99 1.01 8.53
CA ARG A 223 -24.98 1.16 9.60
C ARG A 223 -24.58 2.30 10.56
N SER A 224 -25.58 3.09 10.92
CA SER A 224 -25.60 4.06 12.02
C SER A 224 -24.92 3.54 13.28
N GLY A 225 -23.83 4.19 13.70
CA GLY A 225 -23.15 3.97 14.97
C GLY A 225 -21.78 3.30 14.86
N GLY A 226 -20.74 4.11 14.59
CA GLY A 226 -19.34 3.74 14.87
C GLY A 226 -18.53 3.18 13.70
N VAL A 227 -17.69 4.05 13.12
CA VAL A 227 -16.45 3.76 12.36
C VAL A 227 -16.52 2.73 11.22
N GLY A 228 -16.51 3.25 9.99
CA GLY A 228 -15.81 2.61 8.86
C GLY A 228 -16.74 1.94 7.87
N GLY A 229 -16.96 2.61 6.75
CA GLY A 229 -17.78 2.15 5.64
C GLY A 229 -17.39 0.77 5.14
N ILE A 230 -18.43 0.03 4.75
CA ILE A 230 -18.31 -1.17 3.94
C ILE A 230 -17.64 -0.75 2.63
N THR A 231 -16.56 -1.43 2.29
CA THR A 231 -15.71 -1.09 1.16
C THR A 231 -15.23 -2.41 0.58
N ALA A 232 -15.68 -2.81 -0.61
CA ALA A 232 -15.38 -4.15 -1.13
C ALA A 232 -14.19 -4.25 -2.09
N GLY A 233 -13.64 -5.47 -2.14
CA GLY A 233 -12.60 -5.92 -3.04
C GLY A 233 -12.52 -7.44 -3.15
N ILE A 234 -12.04 -7.92 -4.29
CA ILE A 234 -11.96 -9.33 -4.68
C ILE A 234 -10.75 -10.03 -4.06
N SER A 235 -10.92 -10.98 -3.13
CA SER A 235 -9.84 -11.89 -2.69
C SER A 235 -9.83 -13.17 -3.52
N THR A 236 -9.05 -13.22 -4.60
CA THR A 236 -8.83 -14.47 -5.34
C THR A 236 -7.72 -15.33 -4.71
N TYR A 237 -8.06 -16.60 -4.46
CA TYR A 237 -7.21 -17.58 -3.79
C TYR A 237 -6.28 -18.34 -4.76
N ARG A 238 -5.03 -18.63 -4.35
CA ARG A 238 -4.17 -19.63 -4.99
C ARG A 238 -3.62 -20.59 -3.94
N ARG A 239 -3.90 -21.89 -4.08
CA ARG A 239 -3.12 -22.97 -3.46
C ARG A 239 -1.97 -23.31 -4.40
N SER A 240 -0.73 -23.11 -3.98
CA SER A 240 0.40 -23.80 -4.63
C SER A 240 0.29 -25.27 -4.22
N ARG A 241 -0.11 -26.16 -5.13
CA ARG A 241 0.10 -27.60 -4.95
C ARG A 241 1.51 -27.91 -5.47
N ARG A 242 2.34 -28.52 -4.62
CA ARG A 242 3.53 -29.25 -5.09
C ARG A 242 3.06 -30.34 -6.04
N GLU A 243 3.44 -30.26 -7.31
CA GLU A 243 3.54 -31.48 -8.12
C GLU A 243 4.93 -32.06 -7.80
N SER A 244 4.95 -33.14 -7.02
CA SER A 244 6.14 -33.95 -6.84
C SER A 244 6.38 -34.69 -8.15
N PHE A 245 7.45 -34.32 -8.85
CA PHE A 245 8.05 -35.20 -9.85
C PHE A 245 8.70 -36.36 -9.09
N THR A 246 8.11 -37.55 -9.18
CA THR A 246 8.82 -38.81 -8.98
C THR A 246 9.29 -39.25 -10.35
N ASP A 247 10.60 -39.17 -10.58
CA ASP A 247 11.24 -39.86 -11.71
C ASP A 247 11.14 -41.37 -11.46
N HIS A 248 10.68 -42.09 -12.49
CA HIS A 248 10.83 -43.53 -12.64
C HIS A 248 11.87 -43.80 -13.73
#